data_AF-A0AB39CSB7-F1
#
_entry.id   AF-A0AB39CSB7-F1
#
_cell.length_a   1.000
_cell.length_b   1.000
_cell.length_c   1.000
_cell.angle_alpha   90.00
_cell.angle_beta   90.00
_cell.angle_gamma   90.00
#
_symmetry.space_group_name_H-M   'P 1'
#
loop_
_entity.id
_entity.type
_entity.pdbx_description
1 polymer ?
#
loop_
_entity_poly.entity_id
_entity_poly.type
_entity_poly.pdbx_seq_one_letter_code
_entity_poly.pdbx_strand_id
1 'polypeptide(L)'
;MIKPIRPAPAIDWNAIFLTLRREGYTVRDVADIVGIPTSTIKGWMAGSEPRHQDGETIIQFWCEAADRPRESVPTIEGFTSHLAARRRN
;
A
#
# COMPACT_ATOMS: atom_id res chain seq x y z
N MET A 1 21.26 -18.34 -20.07
CA MET A 1 20.05 -17.71 -20.64
C MET A 1 19.49 -16.75 -19.59
N ILE A 2 19.51 -15.44 -19.84
CA ILE A 2 18.98 -14.44 -18.90
C ILE A 2 17.45 -14.44 -19.03
N LYS A 3 16.73 -14.58 -17.91
CA LYS A 3 15.27 -14.42 -17.90
C LYS A 3 14.91 -12.97 -18.26
N PRO A 4 13.86 -12.72 -19.06
CA PRO A 4 13.43 -11.34 -19.35
C PRO A 4 13.04 -10.62 -18.06
N ILE A 5 13.58 -9.41 -17.88
CA ILE A 5 13.28 -8.55 -16.74
C ILE A 5 11.85 -8.06 -16.90
N ARG A 6 11.00 -8.36 -15.91
CA ARG A 6 9.63 -7.84 -15.83
C ARG A 6 9.62 -6.60 -14.94
N PRO A 7 8.76 -5.61 -15.22
CA PRO A 7 8.53 -4.53 -14.29
C PRO A 7 8.02 -5.09 -12.96
N ALA A 8 8.33 -4.40 -11.86
CA ALA A 8 7.75 -4.71 -10.57
C ALA A 8 6.22 -4.56 -10.63
N PRO A 9 5.45 -5.39 -9.89
CA PRO A 9 4.01 -5.21 -9.78
C PRO A 9 3.68 -3.86 -9.15
N ALA A 10 2.57 -3.26 -9.56
CA ALA A 10 2.08 -2.02 -8.95
C ALA A 10 1.65 -2.28 -7.50
N ILE A 11 1.88 -1.32 -6.62
CA ILE A 11 1.53 -1.41 -5.20
C ILE A 11 0.06 -1.01 -5.02
N ASP A 12 -0.67 -1.74 -4.16
CA ASP A 12 -2.01 -1.35 -3.73
C ASP A 12 -1.90 -0.40 -2.53
N TRP A 13 -1.75 0.90 -2.84
CA TRP A 13 -1.65 1.95 -1.83
C TRP A 13 -2.90 2.03 -0.94
N ASN A 14 -4.09 1.76 -1.48
CA ASN A 14 -5.31 1.75 -0.69
C ASN A 14 -5.25 0.67 0.39
N ALA A 15 -4.81 -0.54 0.04
CA ALA A 15 -4.62 -1.63 0.99
C ALA A 15 -3.58 -1.33 2.07
N ILE A 16 -2.49 -0.63 1.73
CA ILE A 16 -1.51 -0.14 2.70
C ILE A 16 -2.17 0.79 3.72
N PHE A 17 -2.87 1.85 3.27
CA PHE A 17 -3.51 2.81 4.17
C PHE A 17 -4.68 2.20 4.96
N LEU A 18 -5.40 1.23 4.37
CA LEU A 18 -6.41 0.47 5.11
C LEU A 18 -5.80 -0.41 6.21
N THR A 19 -4.62 -0.96 5.98
CA THR A 19 -3.88 -1.71 7.01
C THR A 19 -3.46 -0.78 8.13
N LEU A 20 -2.83 0.36 7.81
CA LEU A 20 -2.45 1.37 8.82
C LEU A 20 -3.66 1.83 9.65
N ARG A 21 -4.82 1.99 9.02
CA ARG A 21 -6.07 2.30 9.73
C ARG A 21 -6.51 1.20 10.69
N ARG A 22 -6.31 -0.08 10.34
CA ARG A 22 -6.63 -1.22 11.23
C ARG A 22 -5.68 -1.29 12.42
N GLU A 23 -4.44 -0.86 12.24
CA GLU A 23 -3.45 -0.71 13.32
C GLU A 23 -3.68 0.56 14.18
N GLY A 24 -4.73 1.34 13.88
CA GLY A 24 -5.17 2.48 14.70
C GLY A 24 -4.70 3.85 14.21
N TYR A 25 -3.97 3.93 13.09
CA TYR A 25 -3.51 5.20 12.54
C TYR A 25 -4.56 5.85 11.64
N THR A 26 -4.95 7.08 11.97
CA THR A 26 -5.76 7.88 11.05
C THR A 26 -4.89 8.41 9.91
N VAL A 27 -5.51 8.81 8.79
CA VAL A 27 -4.80 9.46 7.66
C VAL A 27 -4.03 10.70 8.12
N ARG A 28 -4.51 11.38 9.17
CA ARG A 28 -3.81 12.53 9.76
C ARG A 28 -2.56 12.08 10.52
N ASP A 29 -2.65 11.03 11.33
CA ASP A 29 -1.49 10.49 12.04
C ASP A 29 -0.41 10.06 11.05
N VAL A 30 -0.79 9.39 9.96
CA VAL A 30 0.14 9.02 8.90
C VAL A 30 0.82 10.27 8.31
N ALA A 31 0.03 11.28 7.94
CA ALA A 31 0.56 12.53 7.38
C ALA A 31 1.56 13.22 8.31
N ASP A 32 1.24 13.27 9.60
CA ASP A 32 2.08 13.91 10.62
C ASP A 32 3.37 13.12 10.88
N ILE A 33 3.31 11.78 10.88
CA ILE A 33 4.48 10.89 11.07
C ILE A 33 5.45 10.96 9.89
N VAL A 34 4.95 10.91 8.66
CA VAL A 34 5.79 10.83 7.45
C VAL A 34 6.08 12.19 6.81
N GLY A 35 5.48 13.27 7.33
CA GLY A 35 5.66 14.63 6.81
C GLY A 35 5.04 14.87 5.43
N ILE A 36 4.02 14.09 5.05
CA ILE A 36 3.35 14.17 3.74
C ILE A 36 1.93 14.74 3.92
N PRO A 37 1.51 15.75 3.13
CA PRO A 37 0.17 16.32 3.27
C PRO A 37 -0.97 15.31 3.11
N THR A 38 -2.00 15.42 3.96
CA THR A 38 -3.18 14.54 3.92
C THR A 38 -3.88 14.51 2.57
N SER A 39 -3.89 15.62 1.82
CA SER A 39 -4.44 15.68 0.46
C SER A 39 -3.67 14.80 -0.52
N THR A 40 -2.35 14.75 -0.38
CA THR A 40 -1.48 13.91 -1.21
C THR A 40 -1.74 12.43 -0.90
N ILE A 41 -1.79 12.06 0.38
CA ILE A 41 -2.13 10.69 0.81
C ILE A 41 -3.50 10.26 0.28
N LYS A 42 -4.52 11.13 0.37
CA LYS A 42 -5.86 10.86 -0.17
C LYS A 42 -5.84 10.65 -1.69
N GLY A 43 -4.97 11.37 -2.41
CA GLY A 43 -4.74 11.14 -3.83
C GLY A 43 -4.22 9.72 -4.10
N TRP A 44 -3.29 9.21 -3.29
CA TRP A 44 -2.75 7.86 -3.46
C TRP A 44 -3.78 6.78 -3.12
N MET A 45 -4.57 6.99 -2.06
CA MET A 45 -5.70 6.11 -1.73
C MET A 45 -6.76 6.04 -2.84
N ALA A 46 -6.85 7.08 -3.69
CA ALA A 46 -7.74 7.15 -4.84
C ALA A 46 -7.11 6.61 -6.14
N GLY A 47 -5.90 6.06 -6.09
CA GLY A 47 -5.25 5.36 -7.20
C GLY A 47 -4.15 6.12 -7.93
N SER A 48 -3.72 7.30 -7.44
CA SER A 48 -2.48 7.91 -7.94
C SER A 48 -1.25 7.27 -7.30
N GLU A 49 -0.12 7.29 -8.01
CA GLU A 49 1.12 6.69 -7.53
C GLU A 49 1.99 7.75 -6.82
N PRO A 50 2.55 7.46 -5.63
CA PRO A 50 3.55 8.30 -5.00
C PRO A 50 4.84 8.33 -5.83
N ARG A 51 5.66 9.36 -5.61
CA ARG A 51 7.05 9.31 -6.06
C ARG A 51 7.79 8.25 -5.28
N HIS A 52 8.86 7.72 -5.88
CA HIS A 52 9.64 6.62 -5.27
C HIS A 52 9.96 6.89 -3.79
N GLN A 53 10.57 8.03 -3.47
CA GLN A 53 10.94 8.36 -2.08
C GLN A 53 9.74 8.37 -1.12
N ASP A 54 8.64 9.04 -1.50
CA ASP A 54 7.44 9.09 -0.67
C ASP A 54 6.82 7.70 -0.47
N GLY A 55 6.80 6.90 -1.54
CA GLY A 55 6.32 5.53 -1.49
C GLY A 55 7.17 4.65 -0.56
N GLU A 56 8.50 4.76 -0.62
CA GLU A 56 9.40 4.06 0.28
C GLU A 56 9.16 4.44 1.74
N THR A 57 8.96 5.73 2.04
CA THR A 57 8.65 6.20 3.40
C THR A 57 7.36 5.59 3.93
N ILE A 58 6.29 5.56 3.12
CA ILE A 58 5.02 4.95 3.51
C ILE A 58 5.15 3.43 3.70
N ILE A 59 5.89 2.75 2.82
CA ILE A 59 6.12 1.30 2.95
C ILE A 59 6.87 0.99 4.25
N GLN A 60 7.92 1.76 4.57
CA GLN A 60 8.67 1.56 5.81
C GLN A 60 7.76 1.69 7.03
N PHE A 61 6.94 2.76 7.07
CA PHE A 61 6.00 2.93 8.16
C PHE A 61 4.98 1.78 8.23
N TRP A 62 4.48 1.30 7.10
CA TRP A 62 3.60 0.14 7.06
C TRP A 62 4.25 -1.13 7.59
N CYS A 63 5.52 -1.39 7.24
CA CYS A 63 6.27 -2.54 7.75
C CYS A 63 6.37 -2.50 9.28
N GLU A 64 6.70 -1.33 9.84
CA GLU A 64 6.83 -1.14 11.29
C GLU A 64 5.48 -1.23 12.01
N ALA A 65 4.46 -0.56 11.48
CA ALA A 65 3.13 -0.50 12.09
C ALA A 65 2.41 -1.86 12.07
N ALA A 66 2.57 -2.64 10.99
CA ALA A 66 1.87 -3.91 10.81
C ALA A 66 2.71 -5.14 11.19
N ASP A 67 3.93 -4.94 11.69
CA ASP A 67 4.94 -5.98 11.96
C ASP A 67 5.09 -6.95 10.79
N ARG A 68 5.32 -6.39 9.60
CA ARG A 68 5.33 -7.12 8.33
C ARG A 68 6.58 -6.82 7.52
N PRO A 69 7.13 -7.83 6.83
CA PRO A 69 8.28 -7.63 5.97
C PRO A 69 7.88 -6.92 4.67
N ARG A 70 8.82 -6.20 4.04
CA ARG A 70 8.59 -5.43 2.81
C ARG A 70 8.06 -6.29 1.66
N GLU A 71 8.46 -7.55 1.59
CA GLU A 71 8.05 -8.51 0.58
C GLU A 71 6.55 -8.84 0.64
N SER A 72 5.89 -8.50 1.76
CA SER A 72 4.45 -8.67 1.95
C SER A 72 3.62 -7.42 1.64
N VAL A 73 4.26 -6.37 1.09
CA VAL A 73 3.58 -5.17 0.64
C VAL A 73 2.45 -5.55 -0.33
N PRO A 74 1.21 -5.07 -0.10
CA PRO A 74 0.10 -5.33 -1.00
C PRO A 74 0.41 -4.87 -2.42
N THR A 75 0.25 -5.76 -3.39
CA THR A 75 0.41 -5.46 -4.81
C THR A 75 -0.90 -5.71 -5.54
N ILE A 76 -1.11 -4.98 -6.64
CA ILE A 76 -2.21 -5.18 -7.56
C ILE A 76 -1.86 -6.40 -8.43
N GLU A 77 -1.87 -7.60 -7.86
CA GLU A 77 -1.89 -8.83 -8.65
C GLU A 77 -3.32 -9.08 -9.13
N GLY A 78 -3.51 -8.90 -10.44
CA GLY A 78 -4.76 -9.02 -11.20
C GLY A 78 -5.96 -9.52 -10.40
N PHE A 79 -6.62 -8.62 -9.67
CA PHE A 79 -7.95 -8.72 -9.06
C PHE A 79 -8.49 -10.16 -8.89
N THR A 80 -7.80 -11.03 -8.15
CA THR A 80 -8.44 -12.26 -7.67
C THR A 80 -9.25 -11.87 -6.45
N SER A 81 -10.42 -11.27 -6.72
CA SER A 81 -11.24 -10.68 -5.68
C SER A 81 -11.59 -11.71 -4.61
N HIS A 82 -11.28 -11.39 -3.36
CA HIS A 82 -11.88 -12.06 -2.21
C HIS A 82 -13.42 -11.95 -2.20
N LEU A 83 -13.98 -11.04 -3.02
CA LEU A 83 -15.40 -10.95 -3.34
C LEU A 83 -15.91 -12.08 -4.27
N ALA A 84 -15.07 -12.69 -5.11
CA ALA A 84 -15.42 -13.86 -5.91
C ALA A 84 -15.40 -15.16 -5.07
N ALA A 85 -14.66 -15.19 -3.96
CA ALA A 85 -14.59 -16.34 -3.06
C ALA A 85 -15.80 -16.47 -2.11
N ARG A 86 -16.58 -15.38 -1.90
CA ARG A 86 -17.70 -15.35 -0.94
C ARG A 86 -19.09 -15.64 -1.53
N ARG A 87 -19.21 -16.00 -2.82
CA ARG A 87 -20.49 -16.33 -3.49
C ARG A 87 -20.66 -17.82 -3.82
N ARG A 88 -19.99 -18.70 -3.10
CA ARG A 88 -20.26 -20.14 -3.13
C ARG A 88 -20.40 -20.65 -1.70
N ASN A 89 -21.56 -20.38 -1.11
CA ASN A 89 -22.12 -21.20 -0.04
C ASN A 89 -23.64 -21.17 -0.19
#